data_AF-A0A7D4B9J7-F1
#
_entry.id   AF-A0A7D4B9J7-F1
#
_cell.length_a   1.000
_cell.length_b   1.000
_cell.length_c   1.000
_cell.angle_alpha   90.00
_cell.angle_beta   90.00
_cell.angle_gamma   90.00
#
_symmetry.space_group_name_H-M   'P 1'
#
loop_
_entity.id
_entity.type
_entity.pdbx_description
1 polymer ?
#
loop_
_entity_poly.entity_id
_entity_poly.type
_entity_poly.pdbx_seq_one_letter_code
_entity_poly.pdbx_strand_id
1 'polypeptide(L)'
;MTTFFRLSSVGLLLGLLLSGGPALAQTGPTAEPAAPTVSQRAQRMASYLADALRLNARQAAKLRAAVEKRLDSAEMLGHLLFTSGQEASSAFENIDYRYYAAMGKVLTPTQFHLLLQLDEPVAPADAPVMVQRH
;
A
#
# COMPACT_ATOMS: atom_id res chain seq x y z
N MET A 1 19.98 -19.68 42.58
CA MET A 1 20.43 -18.62 43.52
C MET A 1 21.66 -17.96 42.93
N THR A 2 21.93 -16.66 43.21
CA THR A 2 23.27 -15.98 43.20
C THR A 2 24.15 -16.00 41.92
N THR A 3 25.00 -15.02 41.53
CA THR A 3 25.16 -13.53 41.54
C THR A 3 26.57 -13.24 40.91
N PHE A 4 27.04 -12.09 40.38
CA PHE A 4 26.71 -10.64 40.30
C PHE A 4 27.09 -10.14 38.85
N PHE A 5 26.50 -9.11 38.22
CA PHE A 5 26.52 -7.64 38.42
C PHE A 5 27.81 -6.88 37.98
N ARG A 6 27.66 -6.01 36.94
CA ARG A 6 28.52 -4.86 36.49
C ARG A 6 30.01 -5.03 36.13
N LEU A 7 30.38 -4.52 34.93
CA LEU A 7 31.24 -3.33 34.70
C LEU A 7 31.07 -2.90 33.22
N SER A 8 30.58 -1.69 32.90
CA SER A 8 31.33 -0.45 32.65
C SER A 8 32.49 -0.55 31.63
N SER A 9 32.29 0.06 30.45
CA SER A 9 33.35 0.63 29.61
C SER A 9 32.77 1.73 28.70
N VAL A 10 32.98 2.99 29.07
CA VAL A 10 32.68 4.16 28.21
C VAL A 10 33.87 4.34 27.27
N GLY A 11 33.66 4.08 25.97
CA GLY A 11 34.73 4.03 24.96
C GLY A 11 34.77 5.25 24.03
N LEU A 12 35.55 6.26 24.42
CA LEU A 12 36.09 7.36 23.59
C LEU A 12 35.30 7.82 22.35
N LEU A 13 34.49 8.87 22.55
CA LEU A 13 34.33 9.93 21.56
C LEU A 13 35.64 10.74 21.47
N LEU A 14 36.60 10.32 20.65
CA LEU A 14 37.67 11.20 20.16
C LEU A 14 38.29 10.67 18.84
N GLY A 15 37.76 11.14 17.71
CA GLY A 15 38.22 10.80 16.35
C GLY A 15 38.12 12.00 15.41
N LEU A 16 38.53 13.17 15.89
CA LEU A 16 38.30 14.45 15.24
C LEU A 16 39.48 14.85 14.34
N LEU A 17 39.18 15.17 13.08
CA LEU A 17 40.00 15.93 12.11
C LEU A 17 41.32 15.31 11.59
N LEU A 18 41.63 15.69 10.33
CA LEU A 18 42.91 15.53 9.60
C LEU A 18 43.24 14.18 8.93
N SER A 19 42.47 13.83 7.90
CA SER A 19 43.04 13.27 6.66
C SER A 19 42.31 13.86 5.45
N GLY A 20 42.99 14.75 4.71
CA GLY A 20 42.39 15.48 3.59
C GLY A 20 42.42 14.68 2.29
N GLY A 21 41.29 14.63 1.59
CA GLY A 21 41.20 14.17 0.22
C GLY A 21 39.95 14.75 -0.45
N PRO A 22 40.06 15.40 -1.62
CA PRO A 22 38.90 15.84 -2.38
C PRO A 22 38.27 14.62 -3.06
N ALA A 23 37.57 13.80 -2.27
CA ALA A 23 36.69 12.77 -2.79
C ALA A 23 35.61 13.46 -3.62
N LEU A 24 35.74 13.39 -4.94
CA LEU A 24 34.78 13.96 -5.89
C LEU A 24 33.39 13.50 -5.50
N ALA A 25 32.55 14.45 -5.08
CA ALA A 25 31.17 14.18 -4.74
C ALA A 25 30.45 13.76 -6.03
N GLN A 26 30.40 12.45 -6.27
CA GLN A 26 29.50 11.87 -7.25
C GLN A 26 28.08 12.06 -6.73
N THR A 27 27.53 13.24 -6.97
CA THR A 27 26.09 13.49 -7.01
C THR A 27 25.52 12.75 -8.23
N GLY A 28 25.62 11.43 -8.22
CA GLY A 28 24.71 10.60 -8.99
C GLY A 28 23.28 10.98 -8.57
N PRO A 29 22.31 10.98 -9.50
CA PRO A 29 20.96 11.39 -9.19
C PRO A 29 20.45 10.55 -8.00
N THR A 30 20.00 11.23 -6.95
CA THR A 30 19.28 10.58 -5.85
C THR A 30 18.15 9.76 -6.47
N ALA A 31 18.25 8.43 -6.39
CA ALA A 31 17.27 7.55 -6.98
C ALA A 31 15.95 7.73 -6.22
N GLU A 32 15.07 8.56 -6.79
CA GLU A 32 13.74 8.82 -6.26
C GLU A 32 13.03 7.46 -6.08
N PRO A 33 12.47 7.17 -4.90
CA PRO A 33 11.99 5.82 -4.57
C PRO A 33 10.89 5.42 -5.54
N ALA A 34 11.21 4.45 -6.40
CA ALA A 34 10.38 4.08 -7.54
C ALA A 34 8.93 3.79 -7.12
N ALA A 35 7.99 4.36 -7.88
CA ALA A 35 6.56 4.28 -7.56
C ALA A 35 6.12 2.81 -7.40
N PRO A 36 5.33 2.48 -6.36
CA PRO A 36 5.03 1.09 -6.02
C PRO A 36 4.21 0.41 -7.11
N THR A 37 4.64 -0.79 -7.52
CA THR A 37 4.01 -1.53 -8.63
C THR A 37 2.55 -1.88 -8.31
N VAL A 38 1.74 -2.19 -9.34
CA VAL A 38 0.36 -2.65 -9.16
C VAL A 38 0.28 -3.81 -8.17
N SER A 39 1.16 -4.81 -8.29
CA SER A 39 1.20 -5.95 -7.36
C SER A 39 1.55 -5.54 -5.92
N GLN A 40 2.45 -4.56 -5.72
CA GLN A 40 2.78 -4.01 -4.38
C GLN A 40 1.66 -3.14 -3.78
N ARG A 41 0.89 -2.43 -4.62
CA ARG A 41 -0.33 -1.72 -4.20
C ARG A 41 -1.42 -2.74 -3.82
N ALA A 42 -1.66 -3.73 -4.69
CA ALA A 42 -2.65 -4.78 -4.50
C ALA A 42 -2.37 -5.64 -3.26
N GLN A 43 -1.13 -6.03 -3.02
CA GLN A 43 -0.73 -6.81 -1.85
C GLN A 43 -1.03 -6.07 -0.54
N ARG A 44 -0.71 -4.76 -0.46
CA ARG A 44 -0.97 -3.95 0.74
C ARG A 44 -2.47 -3.77 0.99
N MET A 45 -3.23 -3.40 -0.05
CA MET A 45 -4.68 -3.18 0.08
C MET A 45 -5.44 -4.48 0.39
N ALA A 46 -5.07 -5.59 -0.26
CA ALA A 46 -5.67 -6.89 0.00
C ALA A 46 -5.28 -7.47 1.37
N SER A 47 -4.07 -7.19 1.89
CA SER A 47 -3.71 -7.55 3.27
C SER A 47 -4.57 -6.78 4.28
N TYR A 48 -4.65 -5.45 4.17
CA TYR A 48 -5.49 -4.62 5.03
C TYR A 48 -6.96 -5.08 5.06
N LEU A 49 -7.55 -5.27 3.88
CA LEU A 49 -8.92 -5.76 3.75
C LEU A 49 -9.08 -7.21 4.23
N ALA A 50 -8.08 -8.08 4.06
CA ALA A 50 -8.15 -9.45 4.56
C ALA A 50 -8.16 -9.50 6.10
N ASP A 51 -7.35 -8.67 6.76
CA ASP A 51 -7.30 -8.57 8.21
C ASP A 51 -8.60 -7.95 8.77
N ALA A 52 -9.06 -6.83 8.18
CA ALA A 52 -10.29 -6.14 8.60
C ALA A 52 -11.55 -7.02 8.45
N LEU A 53 -11.65 -7.79 7.36
CA LEU A 53 -12.77 -8.71 7.09
C LEU A 53 -12.57 -10.11 7.72
N ARG A 54 -11.45 -10.32 8.42
CA ARG A 54 -11.05 -11.58 9.08
C ARG A 54 -11.12 -12.79 8.13
N LEU A 55 -10.59 -12.62 6.93
CA LEU A 55 -10.66 -13.60 5.85
C LEU A 55 -9.79 -14.82 6.13
N ASN A 56 -10.26 -16.01 5.71
CA ASN A 56 -9.38 -17.17 5.64
C ASN A 56 -8.41 -17.08 4.45
N ALA A 57 -7.31 -17.84 4.47
CA ALA A 57 -6.26 -17.78 3.45
C ALA A 57 -6.77 -17.97 1.99
N ARG A 58 -7.81 -18.77 1.77
CA ARG A 58 -8.42 -18.98 0.43
C ARG A 58 -9.21 -17.76 -0.02
N GLN A 59 -9.94 -17.12 0.90
CA GLN A 59 -10.62 -15.84 0.63
C GLN A 59 -9.61 -14.72 0.38
N ALA A 60 -8.60 -14.58 1.23
CA ALA A 60 -7.54 -13.57 1.10
C ALA A 60 -6.78 -13.69 -0.24
N ALA A 61 -6.41 -14.91 -0.65
CA ALA A 61 -5.77 -15.13 -1.95
C ALA A 61 -6.67 -14.75 -3.15
N LYS A 62 -8.00 -14.97 -3.03
CA LYS A 62 -8.97 -14.58 -4.06
C LYS A 62 -9.24 -13.08 -4.07
N LEU A 63 -9.31 -12.43 -2.91
CA LEU A 63 -9.35 -10.98 -2.78
C LEU A 63 -8.13 -10.34 -3.43
N ARG A 64 -6.91 -10.83 -3.10
CA ARG A 64 -5.68 -10.30 -3.67
C ARG A 64 -5.68 -10.32 -5.20
N ALA A 65 -6.03 -11.46 -5.80
CA ALA A 65 -6.10 -11.60 -7.26
C ALA A 65 -7.19 -10.71 -7.90
N ALA A 66 -8.29 -10.43 -7.18
CA ALA A 66 -9.33 -9.52 -7.65
C ALA A 66 -8.92 -8.05 -7.55
N VAL A 67 -8.28 -7.64 -6.45
CA VAL A 67 -7.72 -6.29 -6.26
C VAL A 67 -6.60 -6.02 -7.26
N GLU A 68 -5.69 -6.98 -7.44
CA GLU A 68 -4.59 -6.91 -8.42
C GLU A 68 -5.14 -6.68 -9.83
N LYS A 69 -6.18 -7.43 -10.22
CA LYS A 69 -6.88 -7.22 -11.50
C LYS A 69 -7.66 -5.89 -11.58
N ARG A 70 -8.26 -5.42 -10.49
CA ARG A 70 -8.98 -4.13 -10.44
C ARG A 70 -8.02 -2.98 -10.72
N LEU A 71 -6.88 -2.97 -10.03
CA LEU A 71 -5.84 -1.94 -10.19
C LEU A 71 -5.13 -2.02 -11.55
N ASP A 72 -4.82 -3.22 -12.03
CA ASP A 72 -4.26 -3.46 -13.38
C ASP A 72 -5.19 -2.93 -14.49
N SER A 73 -6.48 -3.27 -14.39
CA SER A 73 -7.49 -2.77 -15.34
C SER A 73 -7.66 -1.25 -15.26
N ALA A 74 -7.61 -0.66 -14.06
CA ALA A 74 -7.74 0.78 -13.87
C ALA A 74 -6.51 1.56 -14.37
N GLU A 75 -5.31 1.01 -14.22
CA GLU A 75 -4.06 1.56 -14.78
C GLU A 75 -4.09 1.51 -16.31
N MET A 76 -4.55 0.39 -16.90
CA MET A 76 -4.79 0.31 -18.36
C MET A 76 -5.80 1.37 -18.84
N LEU A 77 -6.94 1.56 -18.15
CA LEU A 77 -7.90 2.62 -18.52
C LEU A 77 -7.32 4.03 -18.36
N GLY A 78 -6.47 4.27 -17.36
CA GLY A 78 -5.78 5.55 -17.16
C GLY A 78 -4.84 5.94 -18.29
N HIS A 79 -4.50 5.01 -19.18
CA HIS A 79 -3.72 5.24 -20.40
C HIS A 79 -4.56 5.35 -21.69
N LEU A 80 -5.89 5.17 -21.61
CA LEU A 80 -6.78 5.30 -22.77
C LEU A 80 -7.32 6.73 -22.93
N LEU A 81 -7.45 7.16 -24.19
CA LEU A 81 -8.19 8.36 -24.56
C LEU A 81 -9.66 8.00 -24.76
N PHE A 82 -10.52 8.47 -23.86
CA PHE A 82 -11.98 8.38 -23.99
C PHE A 82 -12.52 9.55 -24.81
N THR A 83 -13.65 9.38 -25.52
CA THR A 83 -14.26 10.47 -26.28
C THR A 83 -15.07 11.41 -25.39
N SER A 84 -15.50 10.93 -24.21
CA SER A 84 -16.15 11.73 -23.17
C SER A 84 -15.83 11.23 -21.76
N GLY A 85 -16.02 12.10 -20.77
CA GLY A 85 -15.92 11.72 -19.35
C GLY A 85 -16.98 10.71 -18.91
N GLN A 86 -18.11 10.62 -19.61
CA GLN A 86 -19.15 9.62 -19.33
C GLN A 86 -18.68 8.20 -19.71
N GLU A 87 -18.02 8.04 -20.87
CA GLU A 87 -17.41 6.77 -21.25
C GLU A 87 -16.32 6.32 -20.27
N ALA A 88 -15.49 7.27 -19.79
CA ALA A 88 -14.49 7.01 -18.78
C ALA A 88 -15.13 6.49 -17.47
N SER A 89 -16.15 7.20 -16.96
CA SER A 89 -16.90 6.79 -15.77
C SER A 89 -17.48 5.39 -15.92
N SER A 90 -18.23 5.13 -17.00
CA SER A 90 -18.83 3.83 -17.27
C SER A 90 -17.80 2.70 -17.42
N ALA A 91 -16.57 2.99 -17.86
CA ALA A 91 -15.50 2.01 -17.94
C ALA A 91 -14.91 1.66 -16.56
N PHE A 92 -14.72 2.64 -15.67
CA PHE A 92 -14.31 2.41 -14.27
C PHE A 92 -15.42 1.72 -13.46
N GLU A 93 -16.68 2.14 -13.62
CA GLU A 93 -17.85 1.49 -13.00
C GLU A 93 -17.95 0.00 -13.39
N ASN A 94 -17.59 -0.35 -14.62
CA ASN A 94 -17.58 -1.75 -15.10
C ASN A 94 -16.47 -2.58 -14.43
N ILE A 95 -15.28 -2.00 -14.19
CA ILE A 95 -14.21 -2.65 -13.42
C ILE A 95 -14.70 -2.95 -12.01
N ASP A 96 -15.30 -1.96 -11.34
CA ASP A 96 -15.75 -2.07 -9.95
C ASP A 96 -16.92 -3.05 -9.82
N TYR A 97 -17.91 -2.99 -10.73
CA TYR A 97 -18.98 -3.98 -10.81
C TYR A 97 -18.43 -5.41 -10.93
N ARG A 98 -17.43 -5.64 -11.81
CA ARG A 98 -16.81 -6.97 -12.00
C ARG A 98 -16.01 -7.42 -10.79
N TYR A 99 -15.39 -6.50 -10.05
CA TYR A 99 -14.70 -6.77 -8.80
C TYR A 99 -15.68 -7.15 -7.68
N TYR A 100 -16.72 -6.34 -7.43
CA TYR A 100 -17.74 -6.64 -6.43
C TYR A 100 -18.51 -7.93 -6.76
N ALA A 101 -18.86 -8.17 -8.02
CA ALA A 101 -19.49 -9.42 -8.49
C ALA A 101 -18.57 -10.66 -8.40
N ALA A 102 -17.26 -10.49 -8.23
CA ALA A 102 -16.34 -11.55 -7.87
C ALA A 102 -16.26 -11.77 -6.35
N MET A 103 -16.23 -10.69 -5.55
CA MET A 103 -16.17 -10.78 -4.09
C MET A 103 -17.45 -11.31 -3.45
N GLY A 104 -18.62 -10.96 -3.98
CA GLY A 104 -19.91 -11.53 -3.55
C GLY A 104 -20.06 -13.05 -3.78
N LYS A 105 -19.11 -13.70 -4.47
CA LYS A 105 -19.04 -15.16 -4.66
C LYS A 105 -18.00 -15.85 -3.76
N VAL A 106 -17.27 -15.08 -2.95
CA VAL A 106 -16.11 -15.52 -2.13
C VAL A 106 -16.30 -15.16 -0.66
N LEU A 107 -16.94 -14.03 -0.37
CA LEU A 107 -17.23 -13.51 0.96
C LEU A 107 -18.60 -13.98 1.46
N THR A 108 -18.78 -14.08 2.77
CA THR A 108 -20.13 -14.18 3.35
C THR A 108 -20.89 -12.85 3.16
N PRO A 109 -22.24 -12.82 3.24
CA PRO A 109 -22.99 -11.56 3.12
C PRO A 109 -22.52 -10.47 4.09
N THR A 110 -22.16 -10.83 5.33
CA THR A 110 -21.61 -9.90 6.33
C THR A 110 -20.22 -9.38 5.92
N GLN A 111 -19.32 -10.27 5.46
CA GLN A 111 -18.00 -9.86 4.97
C GLN A 111 -18.09 -8.99 3.70
N PHE A 112 -19.07 -9.25 2.83
CA PHE A 112 -19.30 -8.44 1.63
C PHE A 112 -19.90 -7.08 1.96
N HIS A 113 -20.81 -6.98 2.93
CA HIS A 113 -21.34 -5.70 3.40
C HIS A 113 -20.24 -4.85 4.06
N LEU A 114 -19.40 -5.46 4.90
CA LEU A 114 -18.22 -4.79 5.47
C LEU A 114 -17.18 -4.40 4.40
N LEU A 115 -17.01 -5.19 3.33
CA LEU A 115 -16.15 -4.81 2.20
C LEU A 115 -16.65 -3.51 1.56
N LEU A 116 -17.95 -3.40 1.29
CA LEU A 116 -18.53 -2.18 0.70
C LEU A 116 -18.30 -0.95 1.59
N GLN A 117 -18.38 -1.09 2.92
CA GLN A 117 -18.10 0.01 3.87
C GLN A 117 -16.61 0.39 3.97
N LEU A 118 -15.69 -0.50 3.59
CA LEU A 118 -14.23 -0.27 3.64
C LEU A 118 -13.63 0.13 2.28
N ASP A 119 -14.36 -0.12 1.19
CA ASP A 119 -13.99 0.16 -0.20
C ASP A 119 -14.81 1.36 -0.78
N GLU A 120 -15.75 1.90 0.01
CA GLU A 120 -16.41 3.18 -0.27
C GLU A 120 -15.38 4.32 -0.20
N PRO A 121 -15.29 5.19 -1.22
CA PRO A 121 -14.33 6.28 -1.22
C PRO A 121 -14.70 7.29 -0.13
N VAL A 122 -13.95 7.29 0.98
CA VAL A 122 -14.07 8.28 2.06
C VAL A 122 -14.10 9.66 1.45
N ALA A 123 -15.23 10.36 1.58
CA ALA A 123 -15.39 11.69 1.04
C ALA A 123 -14.28 12.60 1.60
N PRO A 124 -13.70 13.52 0.80
CA PRO A 124 -12.52 14.28 1.21
C PRO A 124 -12.72 15.22 2.42
N ALA A 125 -13.94 15.30 2.97
CA ALA A 125 -14.24 15.92 4.26
C ALA A 125 -13.88 15.05 5.48
N ASP A 126 -13.95 13.72 5.36
CA ASP A 126 -13.88 12.75 6.47
C ASP A 126 -12.58 11.93 6.49
N ALA A 127 -11.64 12.19 5.57
CA ALA A 127 -10.33 11.56 5.58
C ALA A 127 -9.56 11.96 6.87
N PRO A 128 -9.30 11.03 7.81
CA PRO A 128 -8.64 11.39 9.06
C PRO A 128 -7.22 11.85 8.75
N VAL A 129 -6.90 13.10 9.09
CA VAL A 129 -5.57 13.69 8.89
C VAL A 129 -4.55 12.84 9.63
N MET A 130 -3.81 12.00 8.89
CA MET A 130 -2.69 11.24 9.41
C MET A 130 -1.55 12.21 9.68
N VAL A 131 -1.58 12.84 10.86
CA VAL A 131 -0.54 13.77 11.32
C VAL A 131 0.78 13.01 11.43
N GLN A 132 1.59 13.09 10.38
CA GLN A 132 3.01 12.75 10.45
C GLN A 132 3.67 13.71 11.43
N ARG A 133 3.84 13.24 12.67
CA ARG A 133 4.73 13.87 13.63
C ARG A 133 6.16 13.53 13.21
N HIS A 134 6.82 14.53 12.64
CA HIS A 134 8.28 14.61 12.57
C HIS A 134 8.87 14.81 13.97
#